data_AF-A0A1R3GES7-F1
#
_entry.id   AF-A0A1R3GES7-F1
#
_cell.length_a   1.000
_cell.length_b   1.000
_cell.length_c   1.000
_cell.angle_alpha   90.00
_cell.angle_beta   90.00
_cell.angle_gamma   90.00
#
_symmetry.space_group_name_H-M   'P 1'
#
loop_
_entity.id
_entity.type
_entity.pdbx_description
1 polymer ?
#
loop_
_entity_poly.entity_id
_entity_poly.type
_entity_poly.pdbx_seq_one_letter_code
_entity_poly.pdbx_strand_id
1 'polypeptide(L)'
;MGTSSYKAKSRTESPFKGAAAIAPPSNQDGCDQTRCKRGQPPVRFPFRLKGRQPDHCGASGFDLSCNNSNQTVLEIPTSVKLLVKRIDYIKQRIQVYDEESCIQKQLPNLTISSSPFTLVAAPGYEGMDSLLQNNSLFKCLAQRESDYINFGIPCLNQPGFYVKFVNLDFVSGSLLNCSKVADAVEVPIGLTRSNIIDNNFHFNWSEPACGSCEAKGNGCRANPTNPLGIECYYIHRDNKVHVHIKICKFKEIDIRDGWADFR
;
A
#
# COMPACT_ATOMS: atom_id res chain seq x y z
N MET A 1 -86.33 20.75 23.64
CA MET A 1 -85.04 20.94 24.35
C MET A 1 -84.17 19.71 24.11
N GLY A 2 -82.93 19.95 23.66
CA GLY A 2 -81.72 19.09 23.72
C GLY A 2 -81.84 17.60 23.36
N THR A 3 -81.41 17.16 22.17
CA THR A 3 -80.06 16.64 21.85
C THR A 3 -79.55 15.50 22.75
N SER A 4 -79.42 14.29 22.20
CA SER A 4 -78.11 13.73 21.81
C SER A 4 -78.26 12.27 21.38
N SER A 5 -78.05 12.01 20.09
CA SER A 5 -77.93 10.68 19.50
C SER A 5 -76.46 10.27 19.50
N TYR A 6 -76.12 9.15 20.13
CA TYR A 6 -74.82 8.49 19.93
C TYR A 6 -74.97 7.34 18.94
N LYS A 7 -74.40 7.53 17.75
CA LYS A 7 -74.34 6.55 16.66
C LYS A 7 -73.05 5.75 16.79
N ALA A 8 -73.18 4.43 16.91
CA ALA A 8 -72.06 3.49 16.92
C ALA A 8 -71.25 3.60 15.62
N LYS A 9 -69.93 3.75 15.74
CA LYS A 9 -69.00 3.82 14.60
C LYS A 9 -68.32 2.46 14.43
N SER A 10 -68.52 1.88 13.25
CA SER A 10 -67.97 0.62 12.78
C SER A 10 -66.44 0.61 12.83
N ARG A 11 -65.90 -0.51 13.31
CA ARG A 11 -64.49 -0.87 13.33
C ARG A 11 -64.07 -1.26 11.89
N THR A 12 -63.37 -0.36 11.20
CA THR A 12 -62.70 -0.67 9.93
C THR A 12 -61.37 -1.34 10.23
N GLU A 13 -61.23 -2.59 9.78
CA GLU A 13 -59.96 -3.29 9.66
C GLU A 13 -59.09 -2.59 8.61
N SER A 14 -57.83 -2.33 8.95
CA SER A 14 -56.84 -1.81 8.01
C SER A 14 -55.72 -2.86 7.87
N PRO A 15 -55.37 -3.30 6.65
CA PRO A 15 -54.42 -4.37 6.46
C PRO A 15 -53.00 -3.82 6.71
N PHE A 16 -52.35 -4.32 7.76
CA PHE A 16 -50.89 -4.21 7.91
C PHE A 16 -50.23 -5.02 6.80
N LYS A 17 -50.03 -4.39 5.63
CA LYS A 17 -49.05 -4.85 4.65
C LYS A 17 -47.69 -4.65 5.31
N GLY A 18 -47.03 -5.76 5.62
CA GLY A 18 -45.65 -5.77 6.09
C GLY A 18 -44.77 -4.97 5.13
N ALA A 19 -44.21 -3.88 5.62
CA ALA A 19 -43.10 -3.23 4.95
C ALA A 19 -41.95 -4.25 4.96
N ALA A 20 -41.68 -4.87 3.82
CA ALA A 20 -40.44 -5.58 3.62
C ALA A 20 -39.31 -4.59 3.94
N ALA A 21 -38.53 -4.88 4.98
CA ALA A 21 -37.29 -4.18 5.22
C ALA A 21 -36.48 -4.32 3.93
N ILE A 22 -36.26 -3.19 3.24
CA ILE A 22 -35.36 -3.14 2.11
C ILE A 22 -33.99 -3.46 2.69
N ALA A 23 -33.56 -4.71 2.52
CA ALA A 23 -32.18 -5.08 2.80
C ALA A 23 -31.29 -4.10 2.04
N PRO A 24 -30.22 -3.55 2.65
CA PRO A 24 -29.29 -2.71 1.93
C PRO A 24 -28.82 -3.50 0.70
N PRO A 25 -28.68 -2.86 -0.48
CA PRO A 25 -28.29 -3.56 -1.68
C PRO A 25 -27.03 -4.35 -1.38
N SER A 26 -27.13 -5.68 -1.41
CA SER A 26 -25.97 -6.56 -1.42
C SER A 26 -25.10 -6.09 -2.58
N ASN A 27 -23.83 -5.82 -2.31
CA ASN A 27 -22.86 -5.29 -3.25
C ASN A 27 -22.55 -6.33 -4.34
N GLN A 28 -23.49 -6.59 -5.25
CA GLN A 28 -23.39 -7.64 -6.27
C GLN A 28 -22.43 -7.29 -7.41
N ASP A 29 -21.73 -6.14 -7.33
CA ASP A 29 -20.74 -5.70 -8.33
C ASP A 29 -19.43 -6.50 -8.29
N GLY A 30 -19.26 -7.42 -7.33
CA GLY A 30 -18.04 -8.24 -7.22
C GLY A 30 -16.79 -7.46 -6.81
N CYS A 31 -16.94 -6.20 -6.38
CA CYS A 31 -15.86 -5.31 -5.96
C CYS A 31 -15.56 -5.36 -4.46
N ASP A 32 -16.05 -6.39 -3.77
CA ASP A 32 -15.79 -6.55 -2.35
C ASP A 32 -14.29 -6.74 -2.06
N GLN A 33 -13.90 -6.30 -0.87
CA GLN A 33 -12.52 -6.40 -0.41
C GLN A 33 -12.07 -7.87 -0.40
N THR A 34 -10.92 -8.14 -1.04
CA THR A 34 -10.36 -9.49 -1.16
C THR A 34 -8.89 -9.52 -0.74
N ARG A 35 -8.22 -10.69 -0.85
CA ARG A 35 -6.79 -10.86 -0.58
C ARG A 35 -6.24 -12.10 -1.29
N CYS A 36 -4.93 -12.14 -1.54
CA CYS A 36 -4.30 -13.30 -2.19
C CYS A 36 -4.34 -14.57 -1.32
N LYS A 37 -4.06 -14.44 -0.01
CA LYS A 37 -4.22 -15.48 1.01
C LYS A 37 -4.46 -14.86 2.38
N ARG A 38 -4.85 -15.66 3.37
CA ARG A 38 -4.92 -15.21 4.78
C ARG A 38 -3.57 -14.63 5.21
N GLY A 39 -3.59 -13.47 5.87
CA GLY A 39 -2.38 -12.76 6.30
C GLY A 39 -1.76 -11.81 5.25
N GLN A 40 -2.18 -11.85 3.99
CA GLN A 40 -1.82 -10.83 2.99
C GLN A 40 -2.65 -9.55 3.18
N PRO A 41 -2.17 -8.39 2.71
CA PRO A 41 -2.91 -7.15 2.80
C PRO A 41 -4.29 -7.29 2.14
N PRO A 42 -5.36 -6.77 2.77
CA PRO A 42 -6.65 -6.63 2.12
C PRO A 42 -6.54 -5.67 0.93
N VAL A 43 -7.19 -6.03 -0.18
CA VAL A 43 -7.21 -5.28 -1.43
C VAL A 43 -8.64 -4.82 -1.71
N ARG A 44 -8.78 -3.52 -1.93
CA ARG A 44 -10.00 -2.78 -2.29
C ARG A 44 -9.59 -1.53 -3.07
N PHE A 45 -10.58 -0.89 -3.68
CA PHE A 45 -10.41 0.34 -4.45
C PHE A 45 -9.51 1.36 -3.72
N PRO A 46 -8.53 1.99 -4.39
CA PRO A 46 -8.32 1.99 -5.85
C PRO A 46 -7.69 0.73 -6.43
N PHE A 47 -7.13 -0.14 -5.57
CA PHE A 47 -6.48 -1.35 -6.03
C PHE A 47 -7.49 -2.45 -6.35
N ARG A 48 -7.12 -3.27 -7.33
CA ARG A 48 -7.82 -4.53 -7.60
C ARG A 48 -6.85 -5.69 -7.75
N LEU A 49 -7.30 -6.90 -7.49
CA LEU A 49 -6.56 -8.13 -7.82
C LEU A 49 -6.97 -8.65 -9.20
N LYS A 50 -6.04 -8.59 -10.17
CA LYS A 50 -6.20 -9.21 -11.49
C LYS A 50 -6.59 -10.69 -11.35
N GLY A 51 -7.59 -11.09 -12.13
CA GLY A 51 -8.11 -12.46 -12.14
C GLY A 51 -8.96 -12.86 -10.91
N ARG A 52 -9.16 -11.95 -9.94
CA ARG A 52 -10.06 -12.19 -8.78
C ARG A 52 -11.16 -11.14 -8.65
N GLN A 53 -10.90 -9.91 -9.06
CA GLN A 53 -11.88 -8.83 -9.10
C GLN A 53 -12.08 -8.36 -10.56
N PRO A 54 -13.32 -7.99 -10.95
CA PRO A 54 -13.59 -7.36 -12.24
C PRO A 54 -12.74 -6.13 -12.53
N ASP A 55 -12.57 -5.78 -13.81
CA ASP A 55 -11.76 -4.63 -14.24
C ASP A 55 -12.29 -3.29 -13.69
N HIS A 56 -13.60 -3.12 -13.59
CA HIS A 56 -14.24 -1.91 -13.09
C HIS A 56 -14.06 -1.67 -11.57
N CYS A 57 -13.51 -2.64 -10.84
CA CYS A 57 -13.33 -2.52 -9.39
C CYS A 57 -12.04 -1.78 -8.97
N GLY A 58 -11.16 -1.47 -9.92
CA GLY A 58 -9.90 -0.76 -9.68
C GLY A 58 -9.78 0.50 -10.54
N ALA A 59 -8.95 1.42 -10.09
CA ALA A 59 -8.54 2.56 -10.90
C ALA A 59 -7.42 2.16 -11.88
N SER A 60 -7.31 2.88 -12.99
CA SER A 60 -6.23 2.65 -13.97
C SER A 60 -4.85 2.80 -13.32
N GLY A 61 -3.96 1.83 -13.54
CA GLY A 61 -2.61 1.81 -12.95
C GLY A 61 -2.53 1.26 -11.52
N PHE A 62 -3.64 0.81 -10.92
CA PHE A 62 -3.71 0.26 -9.55
C PHE A 62 -3.90 -1.26 -9.52
N ASP A 63 -3.44 -1.95 -10.56
CA ASP A 63 -3.56 -3.39 -10.65
C ASP A 63 -2.53 -4.09 -9.78
N LEU A 64 -3.02 -5.01 -8.94
CA LEU A 64 -2.21 -5.96 -8.18
C LEU A 64 -2.46 -7.37 -8.70
N SER A 65 -1.53 -8.28 -8.43
CA SER A 65 -1.68 -9.69 -8.76
C SER A 65 -1.30 -10.58 -7.59
N CYS A 66 -1.61 -11.86 -7.69
CA CYS A 66 -1.14 -12.88 -6.76
C CYS A 66 -0.09 -13.74 -7.47
N ASN A 67 1.12 -13.85 -6.92
CA ASN A 67 2.13 -14.76 -7.45
C ASN A 67 1.79 -16.23 -7.14
N ASN A 68 2.64 -17.15 -7.59
CA ASN A 68 2.49 -18.60 -7.35
C ASN A 68 2.49 -18.97 -5.86
N SER A 69 3.18 -18.19 -5.03
CA SER A 69 3.22 -18.30 -3.56
C SER A 69 2.03 -17.61 -2.86
N ASN A 70 1.03 -17.16 -3.65
CA ASN A 70 -0.13 -16.37 -3.22
C ASN A 70 0.24 -15.12 -2.41
N GLN A 71 1.38 -14.51 -2.71
CA GLN A 71 1.75 -13.18 -2.21
C GLN A 71 1.17 -12.11 -3.14
N THR A 72 0.77 -10.98 -2.54
CA THR A 72 0.31 -9.82 -3.30
C THR A 72 1.51 -9.13 -3.96
N VAL A 73 1.44 -8.92 -5.27
CA VAL A 73 2.49 -8.29 -6.09
C VAL A 73 1.96 -6.98 -6.66
N LEU A 74 2.78 -5.92 -6.53
CA LEU A 74 2.67 -4.69 -7.30
C LEU A 74 3.61 -4.80 -8.50
N GLU A 75 3.08 -4.57 -9.68
CA GLU A 75 3.87 -4.43 -10.90
C GLU A 75 3.83 -2.97 -11.33
N ILE A 76 4.96 -2.28 -11.21
CA ILE A 76 5.10 -0.94 -11.76
C ILE A 76 5.30 -1.11 -13.27
N PRO A 77 4.64 -0.31 -14.13
CA PRO A 77 4.74 -0.46 -15.58
C PRO A 77 6.19 -0.65 -16.07
N THR A 78 6.29 -1.44 -17.14
CA THR A 78 7.46 -1.97 -17.87
C THR A 78 8.19 -3.21 -17.34
N SER A 79 8.08 -3.61 -16.06
CA SER A 79 8.27 -5.01 -15.54
C SER A 79 8.67 -5.09 -14.05
N VAL A 80 8.79 -3.97 -13.33
CA VAL A 80 9.31 -4.00 -11.95
C VAL A 80 8.30 -4.65 -11.01
N LYS A 81 8.66 -5.80 -10.44
CA LYS A 81 7.80 -6.58 -9.55
C LYS A 81 8.25 -6.45 -8.11
N LEU A 82 7.32 -6.02 -7.27
CA LEU A 82 7.54 -5.77 -5.86
C LEU A 82 6.47 -6.50 -5.03
N LEU A 83 6.88 -7.12 -3.94
CA LEU A 83 5.97 -7.79 -3.02
C LEU A 83 5.33 -6.75 -2.09
N VAL A 84 3.99 -6.79 -1.97
CA VAL A 84 3.24 -5.85 -1.14
C VAL A 84 3.22 -6.35 0.29
N LYS A 85 3.75 -5.54 1.19
CA LYS A 85 3.73 -5.80 2.63
C LYS A 85 2.46 -5.27 3.27
N ARG A 86 2.11 -4.01 3.00
CA ARG A 86 0.97 -3.30 3.59
C ARG A 86 0.45 -2.22 2.64
N ILE A 87 -0.85 -1.93 2.74
CA ILE A 87 -1.51 -0.82 2.05
C ILE A 87 -2.19 0.03 3.12
N ASP A 88 -1.78 1.29 3.25
CA ASP A 88 -2.40 2.28 4.11
C ASP A 88 -3.31 3.16 3.24
N TYR A 89 -4.60 2.85 3.29
CA TYR A 89 -5.63 3.55 2.52
C TYR A 89 -5.91 4.96 3.05
N ILE A 90 -5.65 5.23 4.34
CA ILE A 90 -5.88 6.54 4.95
C ILE A 90 -4.78 7.51 4.48
N LYS A 91 -3.52 7.08 4.55
CA LYS A 91 -2.36 7.87 4.12
C LYS A 91 -2.09 7.79 2.63
N GLN A 92 -2.85 6.96 1.90
CA GLN A 92 -2.63 6.65 0.50
C GLN A 92 -1.18 6.23 0.19
N ARG A 93 -0.71 5.23 0.94
CA ARG A 93 0.67 4.71 0.87
C ARG A 93 0.71 3.20 0.76
N ILE A 94 1.53 2.68 -0.14
CA ILE A 94 1.80 1.25 -0.31
C ILE A 94 3.23 0.96 0.11
N GLN A 95 3.39 -0.03 1.00
CA GLN A 95 4.69 -0.51 1.45
C GLN A 95 5.02 -1.80 0.69
N VAL A 96 6.18 -1.81 0.05
CA VAL A 96 6.62 -2.92 -0.79
C VAL A 96 8.09 -3.27 -0.54
N TYR A 97 8.52 -4.44 -1.00
CA TYR A 97 9.90 -4.90 -0.91
C TYR A 97 10.25 -5.74 -2.15
N ASP A 98 11.53 -5.78 -2.48
CA ASP A 98 12.06 -6.64 -3.53
C ASP A 98 12.29 -8.06 -2.99
N GLU A 99 11.89 -9.09 -3.73
CA GLU A 99 12.03 -10.47 -3.26
C GLU A 99 13.50 -10.89 -3.14
N GLU A 100 14.37 -10.41 -4.04
CA GLU A 100 15.81 -10.69 -4.03
C GLU A 100 16.60 -9.71 -3.15
N SER A 101 15.94 -8.74 -2.52
CA SER A 101 16.60 -7.62 -1.83
C SER A 101 17.61 -6.86 -2.71
N CYS A 102 17.32 -6.75 -4.01
CA CYS A 102 18.18 -6.11 -5.00
C CYS A 102 17.36 -5.37 -6.08
N ILE A 103 16.54 -4.42 -5.66
CA ILE A 103 15.71 -3.61 -6.57
C ILE A 103 16.53 -2.95 -7.69
N GLN A 104 17.81 -2.65 -7.43
CA GLN A 104 18.76 -2.07 -8.37
C GLN A 104 18.88 -2.87 -9.68
N LYS A 105 18.70 -4.20 -9.64
CA LYS A 105 18.66 -5.06 -10.85
C LYS A 105 17.51 -4.70 -11.78
N GLN A 106 16.38 -4.26 -11.23
CA GLN A 106 15.16 -4.01 -11.99
C GLN A 106 15.05 -2.57 -12.48
N LEU A 107 15.84 -1.63 -11.94
CA LEU A 107 15.75 -0.19 -12.27
C LEU A 107 15.94 0.16 -13.75
N PRO A 108 16.78 -0.53 -14.54
CA PRO A 108 16.83 -0.32 -15.99
C PRO A 108 15.49 -0.56 -16.71
N ASN A 109 14.60 -1.34 -16.10
CA ASN A 109 13.26 -1.65 -16.61
C ASN A 109 12.16 -0.83 -15.90
N LEU A 110 12.51 0.22 -15.16
CA LEU A 110 11.54 1.03 -14.42
C LEU A 110 11.07 2.21 -15.26
N THR A 111 9.76 2.39 -15.39
CA THR A 111 9.16 3.61 -15.94
C THR A 111 8.17 4.21 -14.93
N ILE A 112 8.70 4.80 -13.86
CA ILE A 112 7.89 5.29 -12.73
C ILE A 112 6.92 6.41 -13.15
N SER A 113 7.30 7.23 -14.14
CA SER A 113 6.51 8.34 -14.70
C SER A 113 5.22 7.88 -15.36
N SER A 114 5.12 6.60 -15.72
CA SER A 114 3.91 5.98 -16.27
C SER A 114 2.99 5.35 -15.20
N SER A 115 3.35 5.49 -13.92
CA SER A 115 2.61 4.94 -12.78
C SER A 115 1.99 6.05 -11.92
N PRO A 116 0.91 5.77 -11.16
CA PRO A 116 0.33 6.73 -10.22
C PRO A 116 1.16 6.87 -8.92
N PHE A 117 2.34 6.27 -8.86
CA PHE A 117 3.11 6.09 -7.64
C PHE A 117 4.33 7.02 -7.60
N THR A 118 4.54 7.64 -6.44
CA THR A 118 5.74 8.45 -6.16
C THR A 118 6.49 7.85 -4.98
N LEU A 119 7.80 7.66 -5.12
CA LEU A 119 8.63 7.16 -4.02
C LEU A 119 8.58 8.13 -2.83
N VAL A 120 8.39 7.59 -1.64
CA VAL A 120 8.47 8.36 -0.40
C VAL A 120 9.91 8.36 0.08
N ALA A 121 10.45 9.54 0.35
CA ALA A 121 11.80 9.70 0.89
C ALA A 121 11.95 9.01 2.25
N ALA A 122 13.12 8.41 2.46
CA ALA A 122 13.46 7.88 3.78
C ALA A 122 13.59 9.03 4.80
N PRO A 123 13.21 8.82 6.09
CA PRO A 123 13.44 9.79 7.14
C PRO A 123 14.92 10.21 7.18
N GLY A 124 15.20 11.52 7.17
CA GLY A 124 16.56 12.07 7.12
C GLY A 124 17.09 12.42 5.72
N TYR A 125 16.38 12.05 4.65
CA TYR A 125 16.67 12.47 3.26
C TYR A 125 15.48 13.20 2.64
N GLU A 126 14.87 14.10 3.41
CA GLU A 126 13.62 14.79 3.06
C GLU A 126 13.74 15.51 1.70
N GLY A 127 13.00 14.99 0.70
CA GLY A 127 12.75 15.66 -0.58
C GLY A 127 13.63 15.26 -1.78
N MET A 128 14.82 14.66 -1.60
CA MET A 128 15.67 14.29 -2.75
C MET A 128 15.40 12.90 -3.32
N ASP A 129 14.97 11.94 -2.51
CA ASP A 129 14.85 10.54 -2.94
C ASP A 129 13.83 10.32 -4.05
N SER A 130 12.78 11.13 -4.05
CA SER A 130 11.69 11.08 -5.02
C SER A 130 12.01 11.78 -6.34
N LEU A 131 13.09 12.58 -6.39
CA LEU A 131 13.51 13.23 -7.63
C LEU A 131 13.93 12.16 -8.63
N LEU A 132 13.55 12.36 -9.90
CA LEU A 132 13.92 11.45 -10.97
C LEU A 132 15.25 11.88 -11.57
N GLN A 133 16.12 10.91 -11.87
CA GLN A 133 17.42 11.15 -12.50
C GLN A 133 17.70 10.14 -13.59
N ASN A 134 18.43 10.61 -14.60
CA ASN A 134 18.93 9.78 -15.68
C ASN A 134 20.27 9.19 -15.26
N ASN A 135 20.31 7.88 -15.12
CA ASN A 135 21.49 7.15 -14.70
C ASN A 135 21.86 6.10 -15.74
N SER A 136 23.12 5.70 -15.75
CA SER A 136 23.55 4.46 -16.38
C SER A 136 24.21 3.56 -15.34
N LEU A 137 23.95 2.26 -15.47
CA LEU A 137 24.58 1.23 -14.69
C LEU A 137 25.93 0.88 -15.32
N PHE A 138 27.00 0.91 -14.54
CA PHE A 138 28.35 0.56 -14.99
C PHE A 138 28.91 -0.61 -14.18
N LYS A 139 29.56 -1.54 -14.88
CA LYS A 139 30.36 -2.61 -14.29
C LYS A 139 31.82 -2.24 -14.41
N CYS A 140 32.51 -2.12 -13.27
CA CYS A 140 33.88 -1.66 -13.17
C CYS A 140 34.79 -2.74 -12.58
N LEU A 141 36.03 -2.82 -13.05
CA LEU A 141 37.05 -3.68 -12.43
C LEU A 141 37.38 -3.16 -11.03
N ALA A 142 37.37 -4.07 -10.06
CA ALA A 142 37.82 -3.76 -8.71
C ALA A 142 39.34 -3.94 -8.60
N GLN A 143 40.04 -2.94 -8.10
CA GLN A 143 41.48 -3.01 -7.84
C GLN A 143 41.78 -3.25 -6.37
N ARG A 144 40.89 -2.79 -5.49
CA ARG A 144 40.99 -2.93 -4.04
C ARG A 144 39.63 -3.28 -3.45
N GLU A 145 39.65 -3.87 -2.25
CA GLU A 145 38.42 -4.21 -1.52
C GLU A 145 37.55 -2.99 -1.21
N SER A 146 38.18 -1.83 -0.97
CA SER A 146 37.49 -0.55 -0.77
C SER A 146 36.59 -0.13 -1.93
N ASP A 147 36.87 -0.60 -3.15
CA ASP A 147 36.08 -0.23 -4.33
C ASP A 147 34.66 -0.79 -4.25
N TYR A 148 34.52 -2.01 -3.71
CA TYR A 148 33.22 -2.64 -3.49
C TYR A 148 32.40 -1.91 -2.43
N ILE A 149 33.03 -1.46 -1.36
CA ILE A 149 32.37 -0.83 -0.20
C ILE A 149 31.96 0.60 -0.51
N ASN A 150 32.85 1.37 -1.13
CA ASN A 150 32.64 2.81 -1.32
C ASN A 150 31.77 3.14 -2.52
N PHE A 151 31.81 2.29 -3.56
CA PHE A 151 31.16 2.61 -4.85
C PHE A 151 30.21 1.52 -5.32
N GLY A 152 30.36 0.29 -4.86
CA GLY A 152 29.58 -0.85 -5.33
C GLY A 152 28.17 -0.90 -4.74
N ILE A 153 27.26 -1.45 -5.51
CA ILE A 153 25.94 -1.90 -5.07
C ILE A 153 26.12 -3.35 -4.61
N PRO A 154 26.04 -3.66 -3.30
CA PRO A 154 26.45 -4.95 -2.76
C PRO A 154 25.80 -6.15 -3.44
N CYS A 155 24.50 -6.08 -3.75
CA CYS A 155 23.74 -7.17 -4.36
C CYS A 155 23.97 -7.35 -5.88
N LEU A 156 24.70 -6.43 -6.53
CA LEU A 156 25.11 -6.49 -7.93
C LEU A 156 26.60 -6.79 -8.13
N ASN A 157 27.41 -6.67 -7.07
CA ASN A 157 28.84 -6.91 -7.14
C ASN A 157 29.14 -8.37 -7.51
N GLN A 158 30.26 -8.56 -8.21
CA GLN A 158 30.75 -9.87 -8.64
C GLN A 158 32.22 -10.01 -8.26
N PRO A 159 32.77 -11.23 -8.17
CA PRO A 159 34.21 -11.41 -7.96
C PRO A 159 35.03 -10.66 -9.02
N GLY A 160 35.88 -9.74 -8.60
CA GLY A 160 36.72 -8.89 -9.47
C GLY A 160 36.03 -7.64 -10.04
N PHE A 161 34.73 -7.45 -9.81
CA PHE A 161 33.97 -6.34 -10.38
C PHE A 161 32.94 -5.75 -9.41
N TYR A 162 32.87 -4.44 -9.34
CA TYR A 162 31.79 -3.75 -8.66
C TYR A 162 30.86 -3.07 -9.67
N VAL A 163 29.61 -2.88 -9.27
CA VAL A 163 28.59 -2.26 -10.12
C VAL A 163 28.08 -0.99 -9.44
N LYS A 164 27.96 0.11 -10.18
CA LYS A 164 27.49 1.40 -9.68
C LYS A 164 26.56 2.10 -10.65
N PHE A 165 25.66 2.94 -10.14
CA PHE A 165 24.97 3.93 -10.95
C PHE A 165 25.84 5.19 -11.11
N VAL A 166 25.81 5.75 -12.31
CA VAL A 166 26.45 7.02 -12.64
C VAL A 166 25.37 7.93 -13.21
N ASN A 167 25.23 9.11 -12.62
CA ASN A 167 24.33 10.14 -13.09
C ASN A 167 24.85 10.69 -14.44
N LEU A 168 23.98 10.72 -15.45
CA LEU A 168 24.31 11.18 -16.81
C LEU A 168 24.37 12.70 -16.93
N ASP A 169 23.61 13.42 -16.11
CA ASP A 169 23.59 14.89 -16.07
C ASP A 169 24.85 15.45 -15.39
N PHE A 170 25.47 14.67 -14.50
CA PHE A 170 26.66 15.02 -13.74
C PHE A 170 27.66 13.86 -13.70
N VAL A 171 28.28 13.56 -14.84
CA VAL A 171 29.31 12.51 -14.93
C VAL A 171 30.50 12.88 -14.04
N SER A 172 30.57 12.24 -12.88
CA SER A 172 31.59 12.45 -11.86
C SER A 172 32.42 11.17 -11.70
N GLY A 173 33.74 11.31 -11.80
CA GLY A 173 34.71 10.23 -11.60
C GLY A 173 35.22 9.56 -12.89
N SER A 174 36.34 8.85 -12.75
CA SER A 174 36.95 8.11 -13.86
C SER A 174 36.17 6.83 -14.17
N LEU A 175 35.82 6.63 -15.45
CA LEU A 175 35.19 5.42 -15.98
C LEU A 175 36.18 4.55 -16.78
N LEU A 176 37.49 4.80 -16.66
CA LEU A 176 38.53 4.15 -17.47
C LEU A 176 38.51 2.61 -17.40
N ASN A 177 38.08 2.04 -16.27
CA ASN A 177 38.00 0.60 -16.05
C ASN A 177 36.54 0.09 -15.97
N CYS A 178 35.60 0.83 -16.55
CA CYS A 178 34.17 0.55 -16.47
C CYS A 178 33.58 0.30 -17.85
N SER A 179 32.64 -0.64 -17.90
CA SER A 179 31.80 -0.92 -19.06
C SER A 179 30.36 -0.59 -18.74
N LYS A 180 29.67 0.08 -19.66
CA LYS A 180 28.25 0.40 -19.51
C LYS A 180 27.43 -0.89 -19.65
N VAL A 181 26.52 -1.13 -18.71
CA VAL A 181 25.65 -2.32 -18.68
C VAL A 181 24.28 -1.99 -19.24
N ALA A 182 23.65 -0.93 -18.72
CA ALA A 182 22.30 -0.53 -19.10
C ALA A 182 22.04 0.94 -18.75
N ASP A 183 21.01 1.52 -19.36
CA ASP A 183 20.46 2.81 -18.95
C ASP A 183 19.31 2.63 -17.98
N ALA A 184 19.21 3.55 -17.02
CA ALA A 184 18.16 3.64 -16.02
C ALA A 184 17.68 5.09 -15.97
N VAL A 185 16.74 5.39 -16.87
CA VAL A 185 16.24 6.75 -17.15
C VAL A 185 15.05 7.06 -16.25
N GLU A 186 14.91 8.31 -15.80
CA GLU A 186 13.80 8.75 -14.94
C GLU A 186 13.60 7.90 -13.67
N VAL A 187 14.69 7.44 -13.05
CA VAL A 187 14.62 6.60 -11.84
C VAL A 187 14.70 7.46 -10.58
N PRO A 188 13.88 7.21 -9.54
CA PRO A 188 13.99 7.90 -8.27
C PRO A 188 15.39 7.74 -7.65
N ILE A 189 16.02 8.85 -7.26
CA ILE A 189 17.39 8.86 -6.68
C ILE A 189 17.50 7.85 -5.53
N GLY A 190 16.49 7.78 -4.67
CA GLY A 190 16.47 6.88 -3.53
C GLY A 190 16.84 5.44 -3.92
N LEU A 191 16.20 4.91 -4.96
CA LEU A 191 16.38 3.51 -5.38
C LEU A 191 17.78 3.20 -5.94
N THR A 192 18.50 4.21 -6.43
CA THR A 192 19.84 4.03 -6.99
C THR A 192 20.93 3.90 -5.92
N ARG A 193 20.66 4.30 -4.67
CA ARG A 193 21.69 4.30 -3.62
C ARG A 193 21.95 2.90 -3.08
N SER A 194 23.21 2.63 -2.75
CA SER A 194 23.68 1.36 -2.17
C SER A 194 23.30 1.19 -0.69
N ASN A 195 22.89 2.27 -0.02
CA ASN A 195 22.64 2.33 1.42
C ASN A 195 21.15 2.23 1.82
N ILE A 196 20.24 1.85 0.92
CA ILE A 196 18.89 1.45 1.36
C ILE A 196 19.01 0.05 1.97
N ILE A 197 19.48 0.02 3.22
CA ILE A 197 19.70 -1.18 4.03
C ILE A 197 18.39 -1.96 4.25
N ASP A 198 17.23 -1.30 4.11
CA ASP A 198 16.00 -1.87 4.64
C ASP A 198 15.18 -2.67 3.64
N ASN A 199 15.51 -2.74 2.33
CA ASN A 199 14.68 -3.39 1.31
C ASN A 199 13.16 -3.13 1.51
N ASN A 200 12.81 -1.93 1.99
CA ASN A 200 11.46 -1.56 2.39
C ASN A 200 11.17 -0.21 1.77
N PHE A 201 10.42 -0.23 0.69
CA PHE A 201 10.08 0.96 -0.09
C PHE A 201 8.65 1.38 0.21
N HIS A 202 8.43 2.67 0.15
CA HIS A 202 7.11 3.24 0.31
C HIS A 202 6.81 4.07 -0.92
N PHE A 203 5.65 3.85 -1.52
CA PHE A 203 5.13 4.67 -2.58
C PHE A 203 3.83 5.33 -2.11
N ASN A 204 3.68 6.62 -2.37
CA ASN A 204 2.40 7.30 -2.22
C ASN A 204 1.65 7.33 -3.54
N TRP A 205 0.34 7.49 -3.50
CA TRP A 205 -0.48 7.89 -4.63
C TRP A 205 -1.41 9.04 -4.24
N SER A 206 -1.65 9.98 -5.14
CA SER A 206 -2.53 11.13 -4.87
C SER A 206 -3.95 10.88 -5.33
N GLU A 207 -4.11 10.37 -6.56
CA GLU A 207 -5.40 10.07 -7.15
C GLU A 207 -5.56 8.56 -7.39
N PRO A 208 -6.74 8.00 -7.14
CA PRO A 208 -7.93 8.67 -6.60
C PRO A 208 -7.82 8.96 -5.09
N ALA A 209 -8.30 10.15 -4.67
CA ALA A 209 -8.17 10.69 -3.31
C ALA A 209 -9.08 10.04 -2.23
N CYS A 210 -8.97 8.72 -2.05
CA CYS A 210 -9.78 7.94 -1.10
C CYS A 210 -9.47 8.18 0.39
N GLY A 211 -8.34 8.80 0.73
CA GLY A 211 -7.88 8.92 2.11
C GLY A 211 -8.89 9.58 3.05
N SER A 212 -9.67 10.54 2.53
CA SER A 212 -10.71 11.23 3.29
C SER A 212 -11.93 10.36 3.62
N CYS A 213 -12.32 9.43 2.74
CA CYS A 213 -13.37 8.46 3.02
C CYS A 213 -12.91 7.48 4.12
N GLU A 214 -11.68 6.99 3.96
CA GLU A 214 -11.08 5.97 4.81
C GLU A 214 -10.84 6.48 6.22
N ALA A 215 -10.42 7.75 6.37
CA ALA A 215 -10.28 8.41 7.66
C ALA A 215 -11.61 8.51 8.44
N LYS A 216 -12.75 8.57 7.73
CA LYS A 216 -14.10 8.57 8.31
C LYS A 216 -14.66 7.15 8.53
N GLY A 217 -13.89 6.12 8.20
CA GLY A 217 -14.33 4.72 8.29
C GLY A 217 -15.28 4.30 7.16
N ASN A 218 -15.39 5.10 6.10
CA ASN A 218 -16.20 4.81 4.93
C ASN A 218 -15.38 4.08 3.85
N GLY A 219 -16.07 3.38 2.95
CA GLY A 219 -15.47 2.81 1.76
C GLY A 219 -15.35 3.87 0.66
N CYS A 220 -14.48 3.60 -0.31
CA CYS A 220 -14.25 4.44 -1.47
C CYS A 220 -14.52 3.64 -2.74
N ARG A 221 -15.15 4.23 -3.76
CA ARG A 221 -15.31 3.64 -5.09
C ARG A 221 -15.30 4.72 -6.17
N ALA A 222 -15.12 4.31 -7.43
CA ALA A 222 -15.20 5.21 -8.56
C ALA A 222 -16.59 5.84 -8.66
N ASN A 223 -16.65 7.12 -9.02
CA ASN A 223 -17.91 7.81 -9.24
C ASN A 223 -18.48 7.41 -10.62
N PRO A 224 -19.74 6.96 -10.70
CA PRO A 224 -20.34 6.53 -11.97
C PRO A 224 -20.55 7.66 -12.98
N THR A 225 -20.68 8.92 -12.53
CA THR A 225 -20.92 10.08 -13.40
C THR A 225 -19.66 10.89 -13.70
N ASN A 226 -18.63 10.78 -12.86
CA ASN A 226 -17.34 11.43 -13.06
C ASN A 226 -16.22 10.37 -13.16
N PRO A 227 -15.66 10.11 -14.35
CA PRO A 227 -14.63 9.08 -14.56
C PRO A 227 -13.36 9.25 -13.71
N LEU A 228 -13.07 10.48 -13.28
CA LEU A 228 -11.92 10.80 -12.41
C LEU A 228 -12.34 11.01 -10.95
N GLY A 229 -13.65 10.98 -10.67
CA GLY A 229 -14.20 11.23 -9.36
C GLY A 229 -14.25 9.97 -8.50
N ILE A 230 -14.33 10.17 -7.20
CA ILE A 230 -14.66 9.13 -6.23
C ILE A 230 -15.97 9.44 -5.51
N GLU A 231 -16.56 8.42 -4.92
CA GLU A 231 -17.61 8.57 -3.93
C GLU A 231 -17.31 7.74 -2.68
N CYS A 232 -17.59 8.32 -1.51
CA CYS A 232 -17.53 7.61 -0.24
C CYS A 232 -18.86 6.90 0.02
N TYR A 233 -18.83 5.65 0.47
CA TYR A 233 -20.02 4.92 0.87
C TYR A 233 -19.90 4.36 2.28
N TYR A 234 -21.03 4.20 2.96
CA TYR A 234 -21.05 3.66 4.30
C TYR A 234 -20.77 2.16 4.28
N ILE A 235 -19.81 1.71 5.10
CA ILE A 235 -19.55 0.28 5.29
C ILE A 235 -20.43 -0.17 6.45
N HIS A 236 -21.46 -0.96 6.16
CA HIS A 236 -22.24 -1.63 7.20
C HIS A 236 -21.34 -2.63 7.93
N ARG A 237 -20.84 -2.23 9.10
CA ARG A 237 -20.19 -3.15 10.04
C ARG A 237 -21.30 -3.82 10.83
N ASP A 238 -21.69 -5.03 10.43
CA ASP A 238 -22.52 -5.85 11.29
C ASP A 238 -21.80 -6.01 12.64
N ASN A 239 -22.40 -5.48 13.71
CA ASN A 239 -21.91 -5.54 15.08
C ASN A 239 -21.99 -6.98 15.64
N LYS A 240 -21.27 -7.92 15.04
CA LYS A 240 -21.08 -9.29 15.55
C LYS A 240 -19.63 -9.56 15.94
N VAL A 241 -18.96 -8.58 16.53
CA VAL A 241 -17.77 -8.86 17.35
C VAL A 241 -18.10 -8.46 18.79
N HIS A 242 -18.54 -9.44 19.58
CA HIS A 242 -18.48 -9.31 21.04
C HIS A 242 -17.02 -9.21 21.43
N VAL A 243 -16.50 -7.99 21.55
CA VAL A 243 -15.20 -7.76 22.18
C VAL A 243 -15.40 -8.02 23.67
N HIS A 244 -15.07 -9.23 24.12
CA HIS A 244 -14.89 -9.50 25.55
C HIS A 244 -13.62 -8.77 26.00
N ILE A 245 -13.76 -7.53 26.42
CA ILE A 245 -12.71 -6.82 27.15
C ILE A 245 -12.62 -7.47 28.54
N LYS A 246 -11.70 -8.42 28.73
CA LYS A 246 -11.29 -8.83 30.08
C LYS A 246 -10.43 -7.71 30.66
N ILE A 247 -11.04 -6.89 31.50
CA ILE A 247 -10.30 -5.94 32.34
C ILE A 247 -9.63 -6.77 33.44
N CYS A 248 -8.30 -6.95 33.35
CA CYS A 248 -7.53 -7.43 34.49
C CYS A 248 -7.45 -6.29 35.53
N LYS A 249 -8.12 -6.45 36.67
CA LYS A 249 -7.88 -5.59 37.84
C LYS A 249 -6.49 -5.94 38.39
N PHE A 250 -5.56 -4.98 38.33
CA PHE A 250 -4.35 -5.04 39.15
C PHE A 250 -4.75 -4.88 40.61
N LYS A 251 -4.34 -5.83 41.45
CA LYS A 251 -4.44 -5.74 42.90
C LYS A 251 -3.18 -4.98 43.35
N GLU A 252 -3.33 -3.84 44.01
CA GLU A 252 -2.21 -3.17 44.68
C GLU A 252 -1.57 -4.16 45.66
N ILE A 253 -0.26 -4.35 45.52
CA ILE A 253 0.57 -5.05 46.49
C ILE A 253 1.07 -3.98 47.46
N ASP A 254 0.60 -4.04 48.70
CA ASP A 254 1.05 -3.18 49.79
C ASP A 254 2.47 -3.63 50.18
N ILE A 255 3.48 -2.79 49.93
CA ILE A 255 4.87 -3.05 50.31
C ILE A 255 5.09 -2.53 51.73
N ARG A 256 4.54 -3.26 52.69
CA ARG A 256 4.92 -3.18 54.11
C ARG A 256 5.01 -4.59 54.66
N ASP A 257 6.17 -5.19 54.48
CA ASP A 257 6.88 -6.01 55.48
C ASP A 257 8.01 -6.80 54.79
N GLY A 258 9.23 -6.65 55.30
CA GLY A 258 10.36 -7.52 54.96
C GLY A 258 11.58 -6.84 54.37
N TRP A 259 12.17 -5.87 55.08
CA TRP A 259 13.61 -5.64 54.92
C TRP A 259 14.38 -6.69 55.73
N ALA A 260 15.28 -7.33 55.00
CA ALA A 260 16.13 -8.44 55.37
C ALA A 260 16.93 -8.24 56.67
N ASP A 261 16.96 -9.30 57.49
CA ASP A 261 18.19 -9.76 58.14
C ASP A 261 19.10 -10.33 57.04
N PHE A 262 20.11 -9.56 56.66
CA PHE A 262 21.32 -10.04 55.96
C PHE A 262 22.48 -9.06 56.24
N ARG A 263 23.01 -9.10 57.47
CA ARG A 263 24.44 -9.19 57.81
C ARG A 263 24.67 -9.07 59.31
#